data_AF-A0AA37QNH1-F1
#
_entry.id   AF-A0AA37QNH1-F1
#
_cell.length_a   1.000
_cell.length_b   1.000
_cell.length_c   1.000
_cell.angle_alpha   90.00
_cell.angle_beta   90.00
_cell.angle_gamma   90.00
#
_symmetry.space_group_name_H-M   'P 1'
#
loop_
_entity.id
_entity.type
_entity.pdbx_description
1 polymer ?
#
loop_
_entity_poly.entity_id
_entity_poly.type
_entity_poly.pdbx_seq_one_letter_code
_entity_poly.pdbx_strand_id
1 'polypeptide(L)' 'MKEKSELNTLKVKRKIINCLEEKGYAAVDCDNQIDMVNREKVEEFCKAAEKEEQATVDIVQPNRDSLQY' A
#
# COMPACT_ATOMS: atom_id res chain seq x y z
N MET A 1 25.70 6.22 1.77
CA MET A 1 24.89 5.07 2.25
C MET A 1 23.88 5.42 3.37
N LYS A 2 23.90 6.61 4.00
CA LYS A 2 22.98 6.98 5.08
C LYS A 2 21.51 7.18 4.66
N GLU A 3 21.25 7.73 3.47
CA GLU A 3 19.87 8.06 3.03
C GLU A 3 18.99 6.81 2.89
N LYS A 4 19.56 5.71 2.41
CA LYS A 4 18.83 4.45 2.19
C LYS A 4 18.37 3.79 3.50
N SER A 5 19.03 4.05 4.63
CA SER A 5 18.59 3.53 5.95
C SER A 5 17.46 4.34 6.58
N GLU A 6 17.37 5.64 6.29
CA GLU A 6 16.36 6.52 6.91
C GLU A 6 14.96 6.28 6.33
N LEU A 7 14.88 6.04 5.01
CA LEU A 7 13.65 5.68 4.30
C LEU A 7 13.06 4.33 4.71
N ASN A 8 13.86 3.45 5.31
CA ASN A 8 13.42 2.13 5.79
C ASN A 8 12.93 2.13 7.24
N THR A 9 12.90 3.29 7.89
CA THR A 9 12.34 3.36 9.23
C THR A 9 10.83 3.15 9.17
N LEU A 10 10.28 2.40 10.13
CA LEU A 10 8.83 2.23 10.29
C LEU A 10 8.09 3.58 10.31
N LYS A 11 8.74 4.62 10.86
CA LYS A 11 8.25 6.00 10.89
C LYS A 11 8.05 6.59 9.49
N VAL A 12 9.00 6.37 8.57
CA VAL A 12 8.88 6.85 7.19
C VAL A 12 7.84 6.03 6.42
N LYS A 13 7.85 4.70 6.55
CA LYS A 13 6.82 3.83 5.96
C LYS A 13 5.40 4.28 6.37
N ARG A 14 5.18 4.52 7.66
CA ARG A 14 3.89 5.03 8.17
C ARG A 14 3.50 6.36 7.54
N LYS A 15 4.43 7.30 7.40
CA LYS A 15 4.16 8.58 6.72
C LYS A 15 3.75 8.40 5.26
N ILE A 16 4.42 7.50 4.54
CA ILE A 16 4.10 7.21 3.13
C ILE A 16 2.71 6.57 3.03
N ILE A 17 2.43 5.55 3.84
CA ILE A 17 1.12 4.88 3.87
C ILE A 17 0.01 5.88 4.21
N ASN A 18 0.18 6.73 5.23
CA ASN A 18 -0.81 7.76 5.57
C ASN A 18 -1.02 8.79 4.44
N CYS A 19 0.04 9.18 3.73
CA CYS A 19 -0.09 10.06 2.57
C CYS A 19 -0.91 9.41 1.45
N LEU A 20 -0.70 8.11 1.21
CA LEU A 20 -1.49 7.34 0.25
C LEU A 20 -2.95 7.19 0.71
N GLU A 21 -3.18 6.98 2.01
CA GLU A 21 -4.50 6.94 2.62
C GLU A 21 -5.29 8.24 2.34
N GLU A 22 -4.68 9.40 2.64
CA GLU A 22 -5.27 10.73 2.40
C GLU A 22 -5.56 11.00 0.92
N LYS A 23 -4.82 10.37 0.01
CA LYS A 23 -5.07 10.41 -1.44
C LYS A 23 -6.09 9.37 -1.91
N GLY A 24 -6.58 8.52 -1.03
CA GLY A 24 -7.57 7.50 -1.31
C GLY A 24 -6.99 6.21 -1.91
N TYR A 25 -5.68 5.98 -1.89
CA TYR A 25 -5.11 4.73 -2.40
C TYR A 25 -5.23 3.61 -1.35
N ALA A 26 -5.57 2.40 -1.80
CA ALA A 26 -5.34 1.21 -0.99
C ALA A 26 -3.83 0.98 -0.94
N ALA A 27 -3.25 0.94 0.26
CA ALA A 27 -1.81 0.78 0.40
C ALA A 27 -1.45 -0.23 1.48
N VAL A 28 -0.39 -1.00 1.22
CA VAL A 28 0.06 -2.12 2.05
C VAL A 28 1.53 -2.00 2.40
N ASP A 29 1.91 -2.41 3.61
CA ASP A 29 3.30 -2.68 3.95
C ASP A 29 3.59 -4.17 3.79
N CYS A 30 4.54 -4.52 2.92
CA CYS A 30 4.86 -5.93 2.65
C CYS A 30 5.48 -6.68 3.80
N ASP A 31 6.15 -5.97 4.71
CA ASP A 31 6.69 -6.55 5.93
C ASP A 31 5.59 -6.76 7.00
N ASN A 32 4.33 -6.43 6.66
CA ASN A 32 3.14 -6.59 7.49
C ASN A 32 3.27 -5.90 8.87
N GLN A 33 3.98 -4.78 8.93
CA GLN A 33 4.18 -3.99 10.15
C GLN A 33 3.12 -2.89 10.31
N ILE A 34 2.41 -2.59 9.23
CA ILE A 34 1.38 -1.55 9.12
C ILE A 34 0.17 -2.18 8.44
N ASP A 35 -1.00 -2.08 9.08
CA ASP A 35 -2.27 -2.47 8.48
C ASP A 35 -2.53 -1.73 7.17
N MET A 36 -3.20 -2.41 6.25
CA MET A 36 -3.66 -1.82 5.00
C MET A 36 -4.59 -0.63 5.26
N VAL A 37 -4.35 0.47 4.56
CA VAL A 37 -5.25 1.64 4.52
C VAL A 37 -6.16 1.57 3.31
N ASN A 38 -7.34 2.18 3.40
CA ASN A 38 -8.40 2.13 2.37
C ASN A 38 -8.71 0.69 1.90
N ARG A 39 -8.76 -0.25 2.86
CA ARG A 39 -8.98 -1.69 2.60
C ARG A 39 -10.36 -1.98 2.02
N GLU A 40 -11.33 -1.11 2.24
CA GLU A 40 -12.69 -1.22 1.70
C GLU A 40 -12.69 -1.34 0.19
N LYS A 41 -11.75 -0.69 -0.51
CA LYS A 41 -11.59 -0.84 -1.97
C LYS A 41 -11.25 -2.26 -2.40
N VAL A 42 -10.41 -2.93 -1.61
CA VAL A 42 -10.02 -4.32 -1.84
C VAL A 42 -11.16 -5.27 -1.46
N GLU A 43 -11.86 -4.98 -0.35
CA GLU A 43 -13.04 -5.75 0.06
C GLU A 43 -14.20 -5.66 -0.96
N GLU A 44 -14.45 -4.49 -1.53
CA GLU A 44 -15.44 -4.28 -2.60
C GLU A 44 -15.06 -5.02 -3.87
N PHE A 45 -13.78 -4.98 -4.27
CA PHE A 45 -13.28 -5.77 -5.38
C PHE A 45 -13.52 -7.28 -5.16
N CYS A 46 -13.23 -7.80 -3.97
CA CYS A 46 -13.49 -9.20 -3.63
C CYS A 46 -14.98 -9.53 -3.72
N LYS A 47 -15.87 -8.68 -3.18
CA LYS A 47 -17.33 -8.87 -3.25
C LYS A 47 -17.85 -8.87 -4.70
N ALA A 48 -17.27 -8.07 -5.58
CA ALA A 48 -17.62 -8.08 -7.00
C ALA A 48 -17.15 -9.39 -7.68
N ALA A 49 -15.91 -9.81 -7.40
CA ALA A 49 -15.38 -11.08 -7.90
C ALA A 49 -16.21 -12.30 -7.43
N GLU A 50 -16.67 -12.30 -6.17
CA GLU A 50 -17.58 -13.31 -5.62
C GLU A 50 -18.92 -13.42 -6.37
N LYS A 51 -19.35 -12.34 -7.03
CA LYS A 51 -20.56 -12.28 -7.86
C LYS A 51 -20.27 -12.49 -9.35
N GLU A 52 -19.05 -12.87 -9.71
CA GLU A 52 -18.59 -13.00 -11.10
C GLU A 52 -18.66 -11.67 -11.90
N GLU A 53 -18.64 -10.52 -11.21
CA GLU A 53 -18.62 -9.19 -11.81
C GLU A 53 -17.18 -8.78 -12.16
N GLN A 54 -17.00 -8.09 -13.29
CA GLN A 54 -15.70 -7.49 -13.61
C GLN A 54 -15.47 -6.26 -12.75
N ALA A 55 -14.37 -6.26 -12.00
CA ALA A 55 -13.92 -5.13 -11.20
C ALA A 55 -12.41 -4.91 -11.38
N THR A 56 -11.94 -3.74 -10.98
CA THR A 56 -10.51 -3.40 -10.95
C THR A 56 -10.19 -2.71 -9.63
N VAL A 57 -8.99 -2.93 -9.10
CA VAL A 57 -8.50 -2.29 -7.89
C VAL A 57 -7.01 -2.00 -8.03
N ASP A 58 -6.60 -0.80 -7.63
CA ASP A 58 -5.20 -0.42 -7.52
C ASP A 58 -4.72 -0.58 -6.08
N ILE A 59 -3.64 -1.34 -5.89
CA ILE A 59 -3.00 -1.53 -4.59
C ILE A 59 -1.57 -1.01 -4.68
N VAL A 60 -1.25 0.00 -3.87
CA VAL A 60 0.06 0.63 -3.83
C VAL A 60 0.91 -0.02 -2.75
N GLN A 61 2.04 -0.58 -3.18
CA GLN A 61 3.04 -1.13 -2.28
C GLN A 61 4.30 -0.24 -2.34
N PRO A 62 4.56 0.58 -1.30
CA PRO A 62 5.82 1.31 -1.20
C PRO A 62 6.94 0.32 -0.90
N ASN A 63 7.74 -0.01 -1.92
CA ASN A 63 8.82 -0.99 -1.82
C ASN A 63 10.20 -0.32 -1.78
N ARG A 64 11.16 -0.99 -1.14
CA ARG A 64 12.56 -0.55 -0.94
C ARG A 64 13.41 -0.56 -2.21
N ASP A 65 13.06 -1.42 -3.17
CA ASP A 65 13.96 -1.79 -4.28
C ASP A 65 13.63 -1.14 -5.63
N SER A 66 12.59 -0.31 -5.73
CA SER A 66 12.20 0.39 -6.96
C SER A 66 13.18 1.49 -7.42
N LEU A 67 14.26 1.75 -6.67
CA LEU A 67 15.34 2.67 -7.03
C LEU A 67 16.63 1.95 -7.49
N GLN A 68 16.57 0.66 -7.80
CA GLN A 68 17.65 -0.06 -8.47
C GLN A 68 17.30 -0.26 -9.95
N TYR A 69 17.42 0.80 -10.73
CA TYR A 69 17.61 0.73 -12.17
C TYR A 69 18.84 1.56 -12.53
#